data_AF-A0A2N5TC54-F1
#
_entry.id   AF-A0A2N5TC54-F1
#
_cell.length_a   1.000
_cell.length_b   1.000
_cell.length_c   1.000
_cell.angle_alpha   90.00
_cell.angle_beta   90.00
_cell.angle_gamma   90.00
#
_symmetry.space_group_name_H-M   'P 1'
#
loop_
_entity.id
_entity.type
_entity.pdbx_description
1 polymer ?
#
loop_
_entity_poly.entity_id
_entity_poly.type
_entity_poly.pdbx_seq_one_letter_code
_entity_poly.pdbx_strand_id
1 'polypeptide(L)'
;MASVTPKVLAIDPPQELATTDTPPPTAVDEVAVNPIDTSDIGISETEKNHKLEKLLADRPDKTELIEKNVLKPGNLAPALQAKQAELSKNQLEDKLNAALAHRPEPEKLVQEGILTEEETAALKAQ
;
A
#
# COMPACT_ATOMS: atom_id res chain seq x y z
N MET A 1 -31.31 12.66 5.33
CA MET A 1 -31.08 12.15 3.96
C MET A 1 -29.64 12.48 3.57
N ALA A 2 -28.65 11.71 4.04
CA ALA A 2 -27.27 11.91 3.61
C ALA A 2 -27.13 11.26 2.23
N SER A 3 -27.01 12.08 1.19
CA SER A 3 -26.84 11.64 -0.18
C SER A 3 -25.43 11.05 -0.31
N VAL A 4 -25.32 9.72 -0.36
CA VAL A 4 -24.10 9.03 -0.76
C VAL A 4 -23.98 9.25 -2.26
N THR A 5 -23.20 10.26 -2.67
CA THR A 5 -22.82 10.43 -4.07
C THR A 5 -21.99 9.23 -4.49
N PRO A 6 -22.45 8.39 -5.44
CA PRO A 6 -21.61 7.35 -5.99
C PRO A 6 -20.43 8.05 -6.65
N LYS A 7 -19.21 7.69 -6.24
CA LYS A 7 -18.00 8.11 -6.94
C LYS A 7 -18.04 7.39 -8.29
N VAL A 8 -18.58 8.07 -9.30
CA VAL A 8 -18.57 7.60 -10.68
C VAL A 8 -17.12 7.25 -10.97
N LEU A 9 -16.86 5.97 -11.23
CA LEU A 9 -15.63 5.53 -11.85
C LEU A 9 -15.60 6.30 -13.17
N ALA A 10 -14.88 7.42 -13.18
CA ALA A 10 -14.42 7.99 -14.41
C ALA A 10 -13.63 6.86 -15.05
N ILE A 11 -14.25 6.21 -16.02
CA ILE A 11 -13.55 5.42 -17.01
C ILE A 11 -12.48 6.39 -17.48
N ASP A 12 -11.21 6.11 -17.12
CA ASP A 12 -10.10 6.83 -17.69
C ASP A 12 -10.39 6.89 -19.19
N PRO A 13 -10.41 8.09 -19.81
CA PRO A 13 -10.61 8.19 -21.24
C PRO A 13 -9.65 7.19 -21.91
N PRO A 14 -10.05 6.54 -23.02
CA PRO A 14 -9.17 5.59 -23.68
C PRO A 14 -7.84 6.30 -23.86
N GLN A 15 -6.81 5.81 -23.17
CA GLN A 15 -5.48 6.36 -23.37
C GLN A 15 -5.18 6.04 -24.83
N GLU A 16 -5.32 7.07 -25.67
CA GLU A 16 -4.81 7.08 -27.02
C GLU A 16 -3.40 6.50 -26.96
N LEU A 17 -3.11 5.67 -27.94
CA LEU A 17 -1.80 5.13 -28.21
C LEU A 17 -0.84 6.30 -28.52
N ALA A 18 -0.40 7.03 -27.49
CA ALA A 18 0.51 8.16 -27.62
C ALA A 18 1.91 7.59 -27.79
N THR A 19 2.37 7.66 -29.04
CA THR A 19 3.77 7.61 -29.42
C THR A 19 4.60 8.56 -28.55
N THR A 20 5.67 8.02 -27.96
CA THR A 20 6.90 8.72 -27.53
C THR A 20 6.74 10.08 -26.82
N ASP A 21 6.81 10.07 -25.50
CA ASP A 21 7.86 10.76 -24.74
C ASP A 21 7.57 10.49 -23.25
N THR A 22 8.29 9.54 -22.66
CA THR A 22 8.31 9.42 -21.20
C THR A 22 9.14 10.60 -20.71
N PRO A 23 8.58 11.65 -20.09
CA PRO A 23 9.42 12.59 -19.38
C PRO A 23 10.18 11.78 -18.32
N PRO A 24 11.52 11.88 -18.25
CA PRO A 24 12.28 11.22 -17.20
C PRO A 24 11.68 11.67 -15.86
N PRO A 25 11.46 10.76 -14.89
CA PRO A 25 10.88 11.13 -13.62
C PRO A 25 11.82 12.11 -12.90
N THR A 26 11.52 13.40 -13.01
CA THR A 26 12.06 14.45 -12.14
C THR A 26 11.01 14.67 -11.06
N ALA A 27 10.86 13.69 -10.17
CA ALA A 27 10.27 13.91 -8.85
C ALA A 27 11.45 14.06 -7.88
N VAL A 28 11.72 15.31 -7.55
CA VAL A 28 12.49 15.69 -6.37
C VAL A 28 11.65 15.33 -5.15
N ASP A 29 11.85 14.14 -4.61
CA ASP A 29 11.47 13.81 -3.24
C ASP A 29 12.65 13.05 -2.64
N GLU A 30 13.06 13.44 -1.44
CA GLU A 30 14.30 13.02 -0.78
C GLU A 30 14.64 11.57 -1.09
N VAL A 31 15.63 11.39 -1.96
CA VAL A 31 16.36 10.15 -2.07
C VAL A 31 16.89 9.93 -0.66
N ALA A 32 16.26 9.03 0.10
CA ALA A 32 16.97 8.34 1.15
C ALA A 32 18.16 7.71 0.42
N VAL A 33 19.28 8.44 0.42
CA VAL A 33 20.49 8.04 -0.26
C VAL A 33 20.94 6.85 0.54
N ASN A 34 20.43 5.67 0.17
CA ASN A 34 21.10 4.42 0.48
C ASN A 34 22.54 4.71 0.08
N PRO A 35 23.49 4.70 1.04
CA PRO A 35 24.83 5.16 0.79
C PRO A 35 25.29 4.48 -0.49
N ILE A 36 25.62 5.26 -1.51
CA ILE A 36 26.11 4.73 -2.78
C ILE A 36 27.29 3.86 -2.37
N ASP A 37 27.15 2.54 -2.52
CA ASP A 37 28.17 1.59 -2.11
C ASP A 37 29.32 1.67 -3.12
N THR A 38 30.19 2.67 -2.92
CA THR A 38 31.38 2.90 -3.75
C THR A 38 32.49 1.90 -3.45
N SER A 39 32.25 0.87 -2.62
CA SER A 39 33.25 -0.16 -2.31
C SER A 39 33.67 -0.96 -3.55
N ASP A 40 32.88 -0.89 -4.63
CA ASP A 40 33.17 -1.59 -5.87
C ASP A 40 34.05 -0.79 -6.85
N ILE A 41 34.40 0.46 -6.53
CA ILE A 41 35.28 1.29 -7.36
C ILE A 41 36.74 0.86 -7.12
N GLY A 42 37.30 0.10 -8.06
CA GLY A 42 38.71 -0.31 -8.06
C GLY A 42 39.00 -1.72 -7.52
N ILE A 43 37.98 -2.48 -7.14
CA ILE A 43 38.15 -3.89 -6.76
C ILE A 43 38.29 -4.79 -7.99
N SER A 44 39.07 -5.86 -7.81
CA SER A 44 39.29 -6.86 -8.84
C SER A 44 38.00 -7.61 -9.17
N GLU A 45 37.84 -8.08 -10.41
CA GLU A 45 36.66 -8.84 -10.82
C GLU A 45 36.42 -10.08 -9.95
N THR A 46 37.50 -10.69 -9.45
CA THR A 46 37.47 -11.81 -8.52
C THR A 46 36.84 -11.47 -7.17
N GLU A 47 37.13 -10.29 -6.63
CA GLU A 47 36.56 -9.83 -5.35
C GLU A 47 35.08 -9.47 -5.48
N LYS A 48 34.68 -8.90 -6.63
CA LYS A 48 33.27 -8.65 -6.96
C LYS A 48 32.46 -9.94 -6.99
N ASN A 49 33.00 -10.97 -7.65
CA ASN A 49 32.34 -12.28 -7.73
C ASN A 49 32.17 -12.89 -6.34
N HIS A 50 33.21 -12.86 -5.51
CA HIS A 50 33.12 -13.36 -4.13
C HIS A 50 32.10 -12.56 -3.28
N LYS A 51 32.03 -11.24 -3.43
CA LYS A 51 31.01 -10.40 -2.76
C LYS A 51 29.60 -10.76 -3.22
N LEU A 52 29.39 -10.94 -4.53
CA LEU A 52 28.11 -11.35 -5.10
C LEU A 52 27.68 -12.73 -4.59
N GLU A 53 28.59 -13.72 -4.59
CA GLU A 53 28.32 -15.06 -4.07
C GLU A 53 27.84 -15.03 -2.62
N LYS A 54 28.47 -14.21 -1.78
CA LYS A 54 28.05 -14.01 -0.39
C LYS A 54 26.63 -13.42 -0.31
N LEU A 55 26.34 -12.37 -1.09
CA LEU A 55 25.02 -11.73 -1.10
C LEU A 55 23.91 -12.65 -1.64
N LEU A 56 24.25 -13.54 -2.58
CA LEU A 56 23.33 -14.54 -3.09
C LEU A 56 23.06 -15.65 -2.06
N ALA A 57 24.05 -16.01 -1.24
CA ALA A 57 23.88 -16.94 -0.14
C ALA A 57 22.99 -16.37 0.99
N ASP A 58 23.12 -15.09 1.28
CA ASP A 58 22.33 -14.38 2.31
C ASP A 58 20.94 -13.92 1.80
N ARG A 59 20.54 -14.33 0.59
CA ARG A 59 19.30 -13.88 -0.04
C ARG A 59 18.06 -14.38 0.72
N PRO A 60 17.15 -13.51 1.17
CA PRO A 60 15.90 -13.93 1.82
C PRO A 60 14.97 -14.68 0.87
N ASP A 61 14.20 -15.62 1.42
CA ASP A 61 13.20 -16.36 0.68
C ASP A 61 12.02 -15.49 0.23
N LYS A 62 11.35 -15.93 -0.85
CA LYS A 62 10.18 -15.24 -1.41
C LYS A 62 9.07 -15.03 -0.37
N THR A 63 8.86 -16.03 0.49
CA THR A 63 7.85 -15.99 1.56
C THR A 63 8.16 -14.89 2.57
N GLU A 64 9.42 -14.79 3.03
CA GLU A 64 9.83 -13.73 3.95
C GLU A 64 9.64 -12.34 3.36
N LEU A 65 9.91 -12.16 2.07
CA LEU A 65 9.69 -10.88 1.39
C LEU A 65 8.20 -10.50 1.33
N ILE A 66 7.31 -11.49 1.22
CA ILE A 66 5.86 -11.28 1.26
C ILE A 66 5.40 -10.90 2.67
N GLU A 67 5.90 -11.60 3.69
CA GLU A 67 5.59 -11.33 5.09
C GLU A 67 6.07 -9.93 5.52
N LYS A 68 7.27 -9.54 5.08
CA LYS A 68 7.83 -8.19 5.28
C LYS A 68 7.17 -7.12 4.39
N ASN A 69 6.15 -7.49 3.61
CA ASN A 69 5.42 -6.62 2.68
C ASN A 69 6.28 -5.93 1.60
N VAL A 70 7.50 -6.43 1.39
CA VAL A 70 8.43 -5.97 0.34
C VAL A 70 7.97 -6.47 -1.02
N LEU A 71 7.56 -7.74 -1.10
CA LEU A 71 6.97 -8.34 -2.30
C LEU A 71 5.45 -8.48 -2.12
N LYS A 72 4.67 -8.03 -3.11
CA LYS A 72 3.21 -8.25 -3.06
C LYS A 72 2.88 -9.72 -3.31
N PRO A 73 1.96 -10.33 -2.55
CA PRO A 73 1.56 -11.71 -2.76
C PRO A 73 0.84 -11.88 -4.10
N GLY A 74 1.11 -13.00 -4.78
CA GLY A 74 0.40 -13.40 -6.00
C GLY A 74 1.30 -13.62 -7.21
N ASN A 75 0.66 -13.92 -8.34
CA ASN A 75 1.30 -14.17 -9.64
C ASN A 75 0.89 -13.12 -10.70
N LEU A 76 0.44 -11.95 -10.25
CA LEU A 76 0.03 -10.86 -11.15
C LEU A 76 1.27 -10.21 -11.78
N ALA A 77 1.15 -9.83 -13.05
CA ALA A 77 2.19 -9.12 -13.77
C ALA A 77 2.56 -7.82 -13.02
N PRO A 78 3.87 -7.48 -12.90
CA PRO A 78 4.31 -6.28 -12.16
C PRO A 78 3.62 -4.99 -12.59
N ALA A 79 3.33 -4.83 -13.90
CA ALA A 79 2.64 -3.67 -14.44
C ALA A 79 1.20 -3.48 -13.92
N LEU A 80 0.52 -4.56 -13.50
CA LEU A 80 -0.87 -4.51 -13.03
C LEU A 80 -1.01 -4.41 -11.51
N GLN A 81 0.06 -4.66 -10.76
CA GLN A 81 0.00 -4.70 -9.29
C GLN A 81 -0.45 -3.36 -8.70
N ALA A 82 0.04 -2.25 -9.27
CA ALA A 82 -0.34 -0.91 -8.83
C ALA A 82 -1.85 -0.65 -9.02
N LYS A 83 -2.40 -1.01 -10.18
CA LYS A 83 -3.82 -0.83 -10.48
C LYS A 83 -4.73 -1.71 -9.65
N GLN A 84 -4.30 -2.95 -9.37
CA GLN A 84 -5.02 -3.83 -8.44
C GLN A 84 -5.04 -3.24 -7.02
N ALA A 85 -3.91 -2.72 -6.54
CA ALA A 85 -3.82 -2.09 -5.22
C ALA A 85 -4.73 -0.86 -5.13
N GLU A 86 -4.70 0.01 -6.13
CA GLU A 86 -5.55 1.20 -6.24
C GLU A 86 -7.04 0.82 -6.18
N LEU A 87 -7.48 -0.16 -6.97
CA LEU A 87 -8.86 -0.65 -6.93
C LEU A 87 -9.24 -1.19 -5.55
N SER A 88 -8.38 -2.02 -4.95
CA SER A 88 -8.64 -2.62 -3.63
C SER A 88 -8.75 -1.57 -2.53
N LYS A 89 -7.94 -0.51 -2.61
CA LYS A 89 -7.97 0.63 -1.70
C LYS A 89 -9.30 1.38 -1.84
N ASN A 90 -9.70 1.73 -3.06
CA ASN A 90 -10.96 2.44 -3.30
C ASN A 90 -12.17 1.63 -2.80
N GLN A 91 -12.19 0.32 -3.06
CA GLN A 91 -13.24 -0.57 -2.54
C GLN A 91 -13.27 -0.59 -1.01
N LEU A 92 -12.11 -0.55 -0.36
CA LEU A 92 -12.02 -0.51 1.10
C LEU A 92 -12.49 0.84 1.65
N GLU A 93 -12.12 1.94 1.01
CA GLU A 93 -12.58 3.29 1.35
C GLU A 93 -14.11 3.39 1.26
N ASP A 94 -14.70 2.91 0.18
CA ASP A 94 -16.16 2.91 -0.01
C ASP A 94 -16.87 2.09 1.07
N LYS A 95 -16.35 0.88 1.37
CA LYS A 95 -16.89 0.03 2.44
C LYS A 95 -16.77 0.69 3.81
N LEU A 96 -15.63 1.32 4.10
CA LEU A 96 -15.40 2.02 5.35
C LEU A 96 -16.36 3.21 5.49
N ASN A 97 -16.51 4.02 4.44
CA ASN A 97 -17.43 5.15 4.43
C ASN A 97 -18.88 4.70 4.67
N ALA A 98 -19.30 3.61 4.05
CA ALA A 98 -20.63 3.03 4.29
C ALA A 98 -20.80 2.56 5.74
N ALA A 99 -19.80 1.89 6.31
CA ALA A 99 -19.83 1.42 7.70
C ALA A 99 -19.83 2.59 8.71
N LEU A 100 -19.08 3.66 8.43
CA LEU A 100 -19.06 4.87 9.26
C LEU A 100 -20.39 5.62 9.19
N ALA A 101 -21.02 5.70 8.01
CA ALA A 101 -22.33 6.33 7.87
C ALA A 101 -23.45 5.60 8.64
N HIS A 102 -23.32 4.27 8.81
CA HIS A 102 -24.25 3.45 9.58
C HIS A 102 -23.73 3.11 10.98
N ARG A 103 -22.74 3.86 11.50
CA ARG A 103 -22.16 3.61 12.81
C ARG A 103 -23.27 3.69 13.88
N PRO A 104 -23.51 2.61 14.66
CA PRO A 104 -24.51 2.62 15.71
C PRO A 104 -24.15 3.59 16.84
N GLU A 105 -25.17 4.24 17.40
CA GLU A 105 -25.02 5.04 18.61
C GLU A 105 -24.67 4.16 19.81
N PRO A 106 -23.88 4.67 20.79
CA PRO A 106 -23.46 3.88 21.95
C PRO A 106 -24.64 3.33 22.77
N GLU A 107 -25.76 4.05 22.81
CA GLU A 107 -26.99 3.60 23.49
C GLU A 107 -27.56 2.31 22.88
N LYS A 108 -27.50 2.18 21.55
CA LYS A 108 -27.95 0.95 20.86
C LYS A 108 -27.04 -0.23 21.20
N LEU A 109 -25.75 0.02 21.36
CA LEU A 109 -24.78 -1.02 21.75
C LEU A 109 -25.01 -1.53 23.18
N VAL A 110 -25.51 -0.69 24.10
CA VAL A 110 -25.92 -1.12 25.46
C VAL A 110 -27.15 -2.00 25.40
N GLN A 111 -28.15 -1.61 24.59
CA GLN A 111 -29.37 -2.41 24.41
C GLN A 111 -29.08 -3.80 23.84
N GLU A 112 -28.09 -3.90 22.95
CA GLU A 112 -27.61 -5.16 22.38
C GLU A 112 -26.67 -5.93 23.33
N GLY A 113 -26.33 -5.38 24.50
CA GLY A 113 -25.45 -6.00 25.50
C GLY A 113 -23.97 -6.05 25.10
N ILE A 114 -23.57 -5.27 24.10
CA ILE A 114 -22.18 -5.18 23.60
C ILE A 114 -21.35 -4.23 24.47
N LEU A 115 -21.97 -3.18 25.01
CA LEU A 115 -21.33 -2.14 25.79
C LEU A 115 -22.00 -2.02 27.17
N THR A 116 -21.22 -1.76 28.22
CA THR A 116 -21.79 -1.54 29.56
C THR A 116 -22.25 -0.08 29.76
N GLU A 117 -23.19 0.13 30.68
CA GLU A 117 -23.70 1.47 31.00
C GLU A 117 -22.58 2.40 31.50
N GLU A 118 -21.64 1.86 32.29
CA GLU A 118 -20.47 2.60 32.79
C GLU A 118 -19.55 3.08 31.65
N GLU A 119 -19.26 2.21 30.68
CA GLU A 119 -18.45 2.55 29.50
C GLU A 119 -19.15 3.59 28.61
N THR A 120 -20.48 3.55 28.48
CA THR A 120 -21.21 4.60 27.75
C THR A 120 -21.23 5.95 28.45
N ALA A 121 -21.31 5.97 29.78
CA ALA A 121 -21.25 7.20 30.56
C ALA A 121 -19.88 7.88 30.40
N ALA A 122 -18.79 7.09 30.36
CA ALA A 122 -17.45 7.59 30.11
C ALA A 122 -17.30 8.19 28.69
N LEU A 123 -17.88 7.55 27.67
CA LEU A 123 -17.83 8.02 26.27
C LEU A 123 -18.67 9.29 26.01
N LYS A 124 -19.73 9.54 26.79
CA LYS A 124 -20.56 10.76 26.69
C LYS A 124 -19.96 11.98 27.40
N ALA A 125 -18.99 11.77 28.30
CA ALA A 125 -18.38 12.81 29.11
C ALA A 125 -17.14 13.46 28.46
N GLN A 126 -16.72 12.98 27.29
CA GLN A 126 -15.55 13.45 26.52
C GLN A 126 -15.98 14.29 25.31
#